data_AF-A0A3G8YB62-F1
#
_entry.id   AF-A0A3G8YB62-F1
#
_cell.length_a   1.000
_cell.length_b   1.000
_cell.length_c   1.000
_cell.angle_alpha   90.00
_cell.angle_beta   90.00
_cell.angle_gamma   90.00
#
_symmetry.space_group_name_H-M   'P 1'
#
loop_
_entity.id
_entity.type
_entity.pdbx_description
1 polymer ?
#
loop_
_entity_poly.entity_id
_entity_poly.type
_entity_poly.pdbx_seq_one_letter_code
_entity_poly.pdbx_strand_id
1 'polypeptide(L)'
;MNSQELVLQEIQKTVQDSLAGKITILDCSVYPLYKEAGMKGMACYGSTKEPAWLAQQLENSLNAKAYTDGWREDYGVYGAFYQLKDGTLPAFGIDVGAVKGNREFDGSVAIKPYQSFITITVNDPK
;
A
#
# COMPACT_ATOMS: atom_id res chain seq x y z
N MET A 1 21.54 4.16 2.59
CA MET A 1 20.12 4.02 2.18
C MET A 1 19.97 4.64 0.82
N ASN A 2 19.38 3.92 -0.12
CA ASN A 2 19.03 4.51 -1.43
C ASN A 2 17.78 5.40 -1.28
N SER A 3 17.51 6.25 -2.27
CA SER A 3 16.35 7.16 -2.26
C SER A 3 15.02 6.42 -2.09
N GLN A 4 14.88 5.22 -2.64
CA GLN A 4 13.66 4.42 -2.55
C GLN A 4 13.37 3.94 -1.12
N GLU A 5 14.40 3.49 -0.39
CA GLU A 5 14.27 3.07 1.01
C GLU A 5 13.85 4.23 1.91
N LEU A 6 14.37 5.43 1.66
CA LEU A 6 13.99 6.64 2.37
C LEU A 6 12.52 7.01 2.11
N VAL A 7 12.10 7.01 0.85
CA VAL A 7 10.70 7.28 0.47
C VAL A 7 9.78 6.25 1.10
N LEU A 8 10.11 4.95 0.99
CA LEU A 8 9.30 3.90 1.58
C LEU A 8 9.17 4.08 3.09
N GLN A 9 10.27 4.35 3.81
CA GLN A 9 10.23 4.57 5.26
C GLN A 9 9.34 5.76 5.64
N GLU A 10 9.41 6.87 4.90
CA GLU A 10 8.57 8.04 5.17
C GLU A 10 7.08 7.74 4.93
N ILE A 11 6.74 7.06 3.83
CA ILE A 11 5.36 6.69 3.53
C ILE A 11 4.85 5.66 4.54
N GLN A 12 5.64 4.64 4.87
CA GLN A 12 5.31 3.66 5.91
C GLN A 12 5.00 4.34 7.24
N LYS A 13 5.84 5.30 7.66
CA LYS A 13 5.62 6.08 8.88
C LYS A 13 4.31 6.84 8.83
N THR A 14 4.04 7.53 7.72
CA THR A 14 2.79 8.30 7.54
C THR A 14 1.56 7.40 7.63
N VAL A 15 1.58 6.24 6.98
CA VAL A 15 0.47 5.26 6.99
C VAL A 15 0.29 4.65 8.39
N GLN A 16 1.38 4.28 9.06
CA GLN A 16 1.33 3.70 10.40
C GLN A 16 0.82 4.69 11.45
N ASP A 17 1.26 5.95 11.38
CA ASP A 17 0.83 7.00 12.32
C ASP A 17 -0.65 7.34 12.08
N SER A 18 -1.09 7.48 10.83
CA SER A 18 -2.47 7.84 10.49
C SER A 18 -3.50 6.73 10.73
N LEU A 19 -3.11 5.47 10.53
CA LEU A 19 -3.98 4.30 10.69
C LEU A 19 -3.65 3.49 11.95
N ALA A 20 -3.06 4.14 12.96
CA ALA A 20 -2.67 3.50 14.21
C ALA A 20 -3.82 2.67 14.83
N GLY A 21 -3.56 1.40 15.11
CA GLY A 21 -4.56 0.45 15.63
C GLY A 21 -5.65 0.02 14.65
N LYS A 22 -5.56 0.40 13.36
CA LYS A 22 -6.47 -0.02 12.28
C LYS A 22 -5.79 -0.92 11.25
N ILE A 23 -4.46 -1.00 11.27
CA ILE A 23 -3.67 -1.84 10.38
C ILE A 23 -2.71 -2.74 11.16
N THR A 24 -2.31 -3.86 10.56
CA THR A 24 -1.23 -4.75 11.03
C THR A 24 -0.17 -4.84 9.94
N ILE A 25 1.11 -4.77 10.32
CA ILE A 25 2.23 -4.93 9.39
C ILE A 25 2.35 -6.40 9.00
N LEU A 26 2.48 -6.68 7.71
CA LEU A 26 2.61 -8.02 7.16
C LEU A 26 3.91 -8.15 6.36
N ASP A 27 4.44 -9.37 6.31
CA ASP A 27 5.59 -9.69 5.46
C ASP A 27 5.13 -9.90 4.01
N CYS A 28 5.53 -9.01 3.09
CA CYS A 28 5.19 -9.13 1.67
C CYS A 28 5.75 -10.40 1.01
N SER A 29 6.84 -10.96 1.53
CA SER A 29 7.57 -12.07 0.88
C SER A 29 6.83 -13.41 0.93
N VAL A 30 5.77 -13.51 1.76
CA VAL A 30 4.96 -14.72 1.88
C VAL A 30 3.92 -14.86 0.76
N TYR A 31 3.69 -13.81 -0.04
CA TYR A 31 2.70 -13.82 -1.11
C TYR A 31 3.37 -14.13 -2.47
N PRO A 32 2.88 -15.13 -3.23
CA PRO A 32 3.55 -15.64 -4.42
C PRO A 32 3.91 -14.56 -5.45
N LEU A 33 2.99 -13.65 -5.76
CA LEU A 33 3.21 -12.60 -6.76
C LEU A 33 4.37 -11.67 -6.41
N TYR A 34 4.48 -11.28 -5.14
CA TYR A 34 5.54 -10.37 -4.71
C TYR A 34 6.88 -11.09 -4.54
N LYS A 35 6.83 -12.35 -4.11
CA LYS A 35 8.02 -13.20 -4.00
C LYS A 35 8.65 -13.47 -5.36
N GLU A 36 7.85 -13.84 -6.35
CA GLU A 36 8.32 -14.16 -7.71
C GLU A 36 8.83 -12.92 -8.45
N ALA A 37 8.18 -11.76 -8.24
CA ALA A 37 8.60 -10.51 -8.86
C ALA A 37 9.89 -9.92 -8.26
N GLY A 38 10.39 -10.45 -7.14
CA GLY A 38 11.63 -9.98 -6.49
C GLY A 38 11.60 -8.49 -6.13
N MET A 39 10.40 -7.94 -5.91
CA MET A 39 10.20 -6.50 -5.76
C MET A 39 10.84 -6.02 -4.46
N LYS A 40 11.82 -5.14 -4.60
CA LYS A 40 12.35 -4.32 -3.50
C LYS A 40 11.52 -3.03 -3.41
N GLY A 41 11.44 -2.44 -2.22
CA GLY A 41 10.71 -1.17 -2.06
C GLY A 41 9.20 -1.32 -1.85
N MET A 42 8.77 -2.37 -1.15
CA MET A 42 7.35 -2.66 -0.90
C MET A 42 7.03 -2.78 0.60
N ALA A 43 5.81 -2.39 0.99
CA ALA A 43 5.26 -2.62 2.31
C ALA A 43 3.83 -3.19 2.22
N CYS A 44 3.50 -4.13 3.10
CA CYS A 44 2.20 -4.80 3.11
C CYS A 44 1.52 -4.67 4.47
N TYR A 45 0.21 -4.49 4.45
CA TYR A 45 -0.60 -4.34 5.66
C TYR A 45 -1.93 -5.05 5.54
N GLY A 46 -2.40 -5.58 6.67
CA GLY A 46 -3.76 -6.10 6.82
C GLY A 46 -4.62 -5.12 7.59
N SER A 47 -5.91 -5.02 7.26
CA SER A 47 -6.86 -4.19 8.00
C SER A 47 -8.23 -4.87 8.15
N THR A 48 -8.89 -4.62 9.27
CA THR A 48 -10.29 -5.01 9.52
C THR A 48 -11.28 -3.95 9.05
N LYS A 49 -10.83 -3.01 8.22
CA LYS A 49 -11.65 -1.98 7.59
C LYS A 49 -11.86 -2.30 6.12
N GLU A 50 -12.96 -1.81 5.57
CA GLU A 50 -13.32 -1.97 4.16
C GLU A 50 -12.41 -1.12 3.24
N PRO A 51 -12.19 -1.54 1.97
CA PRO A 51 -11.25 -0.89 1.06
C PRO A 51 -11.55 0.60 0.83
N ALA A 52 -12.82 0.95 0.59
CA ALA A 52 -13.23 2.33 0.32
C ALA A 52 -12.93 3.28 1.49
N TRP A 53 -13.08 2.81 2.73
CA TRP A 53 -12.74 3.59 3.91
C TRP A 53 -11.23 3.84 3.97
N LEU A 54 -10.42 2.82 3.71
CA LEU A 54 -8.96 2.92 3.72
C LEU A 54 -8.45 3.87 2.64
N ALA A 55 -8.96 3.76 1.41
CA ALA A 55 -8.62 4.66 0.32
C ALA A 55 -8.85 6.13 0.72
N GLN A 56 -10.02 6.43 1.31
CA GLN A 56 -10.33 7.77 1.79
C GLN A 56 -9.39 8.26 2.90
N GLN A 57 -9.07 7.40 3.89
CA GLN A 57 -8.17 7.80 4.98
C GLN A 57 -6.72 8.01 4.51
N LEU A 58 -6.24 7.13 3.63
CA LEU A 58 -4.91 7.22 3.05
C LEU A 58 -4.78 8.48 2.20
N GLU A 59 -5.78 8.80 1.38
CA GLU A 59 -5.82 10.05 0.62
C GLU A 59 -5.65 11.27 1.53
N ASN A 60 -6.47 11.37 2.57
CA ASN A 60 -6.41 12.49 3.51
C ASN A 60 -5.05 12.61 4.20
N SER A 61 -4.46 11.47 4.56
CA SER A 61 -3.19 11.43 5.29
C SER A 61 -1.99 11.76 4.39
N LEU A 62 -2.04 11.33 3.13
CA LEU A 62 -0.94 11.47 2.18
C LEU A 62 -1.00 12.78 1.40
N ASN A 63 -2.17 13.38 1.19
CA ASN A 63 -2.30 14.65 0.45
C ASN A 63 -1.49 15.78 1.12
N ALA A 64 -1.20 15.71 2.42
CA ALA A 64 -0.29 16.67 3.06
C ALA A 64 1.17 16.58 2.53
N LYS A 65 1.61 15.41 2.06
CA LYS A 65 3.01 15.08 1.72
C LYS A 65 3.24 14.78 0.24
N ALA A 66 2.21 14.30 -0.45
CA ALA A 66 2.27 13.83 -1.82
C ALA A 66 1.08 14.37 -2.63
N TYR A 67 1.23 14.34 -3.94
CA TYR A 67 0.20 14.56 -4.94
C TYR A 67 -0.21 13.22 -5.56
N THR A 68 -1.47 13.09 -5.98
CA THR A 68 -1.97 11.93 -6.72
C THR A 68 -2.88 12.36 -7.87
N ASP A 69 -2.91 11.55 -8.93
CA ASP A 69 -3.89 11.65 -10.01
C ASP A 69 -5.28 11.11 -9.60
N GLY A 70 -5.39 10.56 -8.39
CA GLY A 70 -6.62 10.06 -7.80
C GLY A 70 -6.70 8.53 -7.75
N TRP A 71 -7.70 8.05 -7.03
CA TRP A 71 -8.00 6.62 -6.90
C TRP A 71 -8.75 6.09 -8.11
N ARG A 72 -8.36 4.90 -8.56
CA ARG A 72 -9.09 4.11 -9.55
C ARG A 72 -9.60 2.85 -8.87
N GLU A 73 -10.87 2.51 -9.08
CA GLU A 73 -11.44 1.26 -8.62
C GLU A 73 -11.64 0.31 -9.80
N ASP A 74 -10.87 -0.77 -9.82
CA ASP A 74 -10.97 -1.83 -10.82
C ASP A 74 -11.25 -3.15 -10.11
N TYR A 75 -12.39 -3.79 -10.43
CA TYR A 75 -12.81 -5.07 -9.84
C TYR A 75 -12.82 -5.09 -8.29
N GLY A 76 -13.15 -3.96 -7.65
CA GLY A 76 -13.19 -3.82 -6.20
C GLY A 76 -11.82 -3.64 -5.53
N VAL A 77 -10.78 -3.39 -6.32
CA VAL A 77 -9.45 -2.98 -5.86
C VAL A 77 -9.28 -1.49 -6.16
N TYR A 78 -8.86 -0.74 -5.15
CA TYR A 78 -8.57 0.69 -5.23
C TYR A 78 -7.07 0.87 -5.41
N GLY A 79 -6.65 1.54 -6.49
CA GLY A 79 -5.25 1.82 -6.77
C GLY A 79 -5.02 3.30 -7.02
N ALA A 80 -3.90 3.85 -6.54
CA ALA A 80 -3.48 5.22 -6.80
C ALA A 80 -1.95 5.34 -6.90
N PHE A 81 -1.49 6.23 -7.78
CA PHE A 81 -0.08 6.59 -7.90
C PHE A 81 0.13 7.99 -7.32
N TYR A 82 1.19 8.13 -6.51
CA TYR A 82 1.52 9.33 -5.77
C TYR A 82 2.94 9.79 -6.08
N GLN A 83 3.15 11.11 -6.03
CA GLN A 83 4.48 11.73 -6.11
C GLN A 83 4.68 12.68 -4.92
N LEU A 84 5.86 12.68 -4.30
CA LEU A 84 6.16 13.60 -3.21
C LEU A 84 6.13 15.07 -3.68
N LYS A 85 5.53 15.96 -2.87
CA LYS A 85 5.36 17.39 -3.23
C LYS A 85 6.67 18.14 -3.45
N ASP A 86 7.68 17.84 -2.64
CA ASP A 86 8.98 18.53 -2.64
C ASP A 86 10.10 17.71 -3.29
N GLY A 87 9.77 16.59 -3.96
CA GLY A 87 10.76 15.60 -4.38
C GLY A 87 11.01 15.53 -5.89
N THR A 88 12.29 15.46 -6.29
CA THR A 88 12.74 14.78 -7.52
C THR A 88 12.76 13.25 -7.36
N LEU A 89 12.09 12.75 -6.33
CA LEU A 89 12.15 11.39 -5.84
C LEU A 89 11.15 10.49 -6.56
N PRO A 90 11.39 9.17 -6.53
CA PRO A 90 10.51 8.19 -7.13
C PRO A 90 9.06 8.32 -6.67
N ALA A 91 8.15 8.15 -7.62
CA ALA A 91 6.73 8.06 -7.34
C ALA A 91 6.38 6.67 -6.80
N PHE A 92 5.29 6.59 -6.04
CA PHE A 92 4.91 5.39 -5.30
C PHE A 92 3.44 5.05 -5.54
N GLY A 93 3.14 3.76 -5.61
CA GLY A 93 1.79 3.23 -5.75
C GLY A 93 1.24 2.76 -4.41
N ILE A 94 -0.07 2.90 -4.23
CA ILE A 94 -0.81 2.25 -3.16
C ILE A 94 -1.99 1.50 -3.76
N ASP A 95 -2.08 0.22 -3.42
CA ASP A 95 -3.18 -0.66 -3.79
C ASP A 95 -3.91 -1.12 -2.52
N VAL A 96 -5.23 -1.08 -2.54
CA VAL A 96 -6.11 -1.53 -1.46
C VAL A 96 -7.19 -2.42 -2.04
N GLY A 97 -7.24 -3.68 -1.61
CA GLY A 97 -8.21 -4.64 -2.10
C GLY A 97 -8.86 -5.45 -0.99
N ALA A 98 -10.05 -5.98 -1.25
CA ALA A 98 -10.67 -6.95 -0.36
C ALA A 98 -9.83 -8.24 -0.34
N VAL A 99 -9.69 -8.84 0.85
CA VAL A 99 -9.05 -10.16 0.99
C VAL A 99 -9.99 -11.26 0.49
N LYS A 100 -11.25 -11.18 0.88
CA LYS A 100 -12.26 -12.20 0.55
C LYS A 100 -12.50 -12.24 -0.97
N GLY A 101 -12.31 -13.41 -1.56
CA GLY A 101 -12.56 -13.62 -2.99
C GLY A 101 -11.46 -13.08 -3.91
N ASN A 102 -10.39 -12.51 -3.36
CA ASN A 102 -9.20 -12.17 -4.13
C ASN A 102 -8.33 -13.43 -4.29
N ARG A 103 -8.16 -13.87 -5.55
CA ARG A 103 -7.45 -15.10 -5.90
C ARG A 103 -6.00 -15.15 -5.40
N GLU A 104 -5.36 -14.00 -5.24
CA GLU A 104 -3.99 -13.87 -4.77
C GLU A 104 -3.86 -14.11 -3.26
N PHE A 105 -4.96 -13.90 -2.54
CA PHE A 105 -5.01 -13.79 -1.09
C PHE A 105 -5.83 -14.90 -0.42
N ASP A 106 -6.81 -15.47 -1.11
CA ASP A 106 -7.78 -16.43 -0.57
C ASP A 106 -7.11 -17.68 0.06
N GLY A 107 -5.92 -18.04 -0.42
CA GLY A 107 -5.14 -19.18 0.09
C GLY A 107 -4.29 -18.89 1.33
N SER A 108 -4.03 -17.63 1.67
CA SER A 108 -3.06 -17.28 2.71
C SER A 108 -3.72 -17.15 4.10
N VAL A 109 -3.37 -18.08 5.01
CA VAL A 109 -3.89 -18.08 6.40
C VAL A 109 -3.52 -16.80 7.15
N ALA A 110 -2.35 -16.23 6.88
CA ALA A 110 -1.85 -15.04 7.56
C ALA A 110 -2.75 -13.80 7.36
N ILE A 111 -3.57 -13.77 6.31
CA ILE A 111 -4.40 -12.61 5.98
C ILE A 111 -5.90 -12.84 6.10
N LYS A 112 -6.34 -14.09 6.30
CA LYS A 112 -7.75 -14.42 6.53
C LYS A 112 -8.44 -13.62 7.64
N PRO A 113 -7.77 -13.15 8.71
CA PRO A 113 -8.41 -12.33 9.73
C PRO A 113 -8.78 -10.91 9.26
N TYR A 114 -8.26 -10.46 8.12
CA TYR A 114 -8.42 -9.09 7.62
C TYR A 114 -9.50 -9.01 6.54
N GLN A 115 -10.15 -7.85 6.46
CA GLN A 115 -11.11 -7.54 5.41
C GLN A 115 -10.39 -6.98 4.17
N SER A 116 -9.35 -6.18 4.40
CA SER A 116 -8.60 -5.51 3.33
C SER A 116 -7.11 -5.76 3.46
N PHE A 117 -6.45 -5.77 2.31
CA PHE A 117 -5.01 -5.81 2.15
C PHE A 117 -4.55 -4.51 1.50
N ILE A 118 -3.47 -3.92 2.04
CA ILE A 118 -2.87 -2.69 1.54
C ILE A 118 -1.45 -3.02 1.09
N THR A 119 -1.10 -2.62 -0.12
CA THR A 119 0.24 -2.70 -0.67
C THR A 119 0.74 -1.29 -0.96
N ILE A 120 1.97 -0.99 -0.58
CA ILE A 120 2.66 0.25 -0.96
C ILE A 120 3.90 -0.14 -1.75
N THR A 121 4.08 0.45 -2.93
CA THR A 121 5.22 0.20 -3.81
C THR A 121 5.92 1.50 -4.14
N VAL A 122 7.25 1.54 -4.11
CA VAL A 122 8.03 2.71 -4.58
C VAL A 122 8.72 2.33 -5.88
N ASN A 123 8.50 3.12 -6.94
CA ASN A 123 9.01 2.82 -8.27
C ASN A 123 9.99 3.91 -8.72
N ASP A 124 11.18 3.53 -9.21
CA ASP A 124 12.14 4.49 -9.77
C ASP A 124 11.66 5.00 -11.13
N PRO A 125 11.46 6.32 -11.34
CA PRO A 125 11.47 6.85 -12.68
C PRO A 125 12.87 6.62 -13.23
N LYS A 126 12.97 5.67 -14.16
CA LYS A 126 14.20 5.45 -14.94
C LYS A 126 14.58 6.71 -15.71
#